data_AF-A0A1Y0RMB6-F1
#
_entry.id   AF-A0A1Y0RMB6-F1
#
_cell.length_a   1.000
_cell.length_b   1.000
_cell.length_c   1.000
_cell.angle_alpha   90.00
_cell.angle_beta   90.00
_cell.angle_gamma   90.00
#
_symmetry.space_group_name_H-M   'P 1'
#
loop_
_entity.id
_entity.type
_entity.pdbx_description
1 polymer ?
#
loop_
_entity_poly.entity_id
_entity_poly.type
_entity_poly.pdbx_seq_one_letter_code
_entity_poly.pdbx_strand_id
1 'polypeptide(L)'
;MSHEIKIAVELSEQELDTVAGGLSITLGDGQVFASDAKNTFSQKNLVVGQQTFAGPGGSYTVSGTNLQEILSSAGQGIAIGN
;
A
#
# COMPACT_ATOMS: atom_id res chain seq x y z
N MET A 1 -20.98 29.71 20.60
CA MET A 1 -19.88 28.98 19.95
C MET A 1 -20.06 29.08 18.45
N SER A 2 -19.49 30.09 17.81
CA SER A 2 -19.23 30.07 16.38
C SER A 2 -17.91 30.80 16.15
N HIS A 3 -16.84 30.02 16.14
CA HIS A 3 -15.55 30.45 15.62
C HIS A 3 -15.33 29.61 14.36
N GLU A 4 -15.87 30.07 13.23
CA GLU A 4 -15.38 29.61 11.94
C GLU A 4 -14.04 30.30 11.70
N ILE A 5 -12.93 29.58 11.89
CA ILE A 5 -11.68 29.98 11.25
C ILE A 5 -11.81 29.58 9.78
N LYS A 6 -12.35 30.47 8.95
CA LYS A 6 -12.27 30.37 7.48
C LYS A 6 -11.14 31.27 7.00
N ILE A 7 -9.92 30.79 7.18
CA ILE A 7 -8.78 31.21 6.35
C ILE A 7 -8.58 30.09 5.33
N ALA A 8 -9.55 29.93 4.43
CA ALA A 8 -9.33 29.13 3.23
C ALA A 8 -8.64 30.06 2.24
N VAL A 9 -7.34 29.88 2.04
CA VAL A 9 -6.63 30.53 0.94
C VAL A 9 -7.12 29.84 -0.33
N GLU A 10 -7.78 30.59 -1.21
CA GLU A 10 -8.23 30.06 -2.50
C GLU A 10 -7.00 29.77 -3.37
N LEU A 11 -6.86 28.52 -3.76
CA LEU A 11 -5.80 28.05 -4.65
C LEU A 11 -6.30 28.18 -6.10
N SER A 12 -5.40 28.56 -7.00
CA SER A 12 -5.67 28.45 -8.44
C SER A 12 -5.88 26.99 -8.84
N GLU A 13 -6.56 26.72 -9.96
CA GLU A 13 -6.77 25.35 -10.46
C GLU A 13 -5.43 24.60 -10.65
N GLN A 14 -4.36 25.33 -10.99
CA GLN A 14 -3.00 24.79 -11.15
C GLN A 14 -2.35 24.41 -9.82
N GLU A 15 -2.57 25.22 -8.78
CA GLU A 15 -2.10 24.91 -7.42
C GLU A 15 -2.89 23.75 -6.80
N LEU A 16 -4.19 23.66 -7.10
CA LEU A 16 -5.05 22.57 -6.68
C LEU A 16 -4.59 21.22 -7.26
N ASP A 17 -4.17 21.18 -8.54
CA ASP A 17 -3.64 19.97 -9.19
C ASP A 17 -2.31 19.50 -8.57
N THR A 18 -1.46 20.45 -8.19
CA THR A 18 -0.19 20.16 -7.49
C THR A 18 -0.45 19.60 -6.07
N VAL A 19 -1.43 20.15 -5.34
CA VAL A 19 -1.79 19.68 -3.99
C VAL A 19 -2.56 18.35 -4.04
N ALA A 20 -3.31 18.09 -5.12
CA ALA A 20 -4.09 16.85 -5.31
C ALA A 20 -3.24 15.63 -5.70
N GLY A 21 -1.90 15.77 -5.80
CA GLY A 21 -0.98 14.67 -6.09
C GLY A 21 -0.44 14.64 -7.51
N GLY A 22 -0.63 15.72 -8.28
CA GLY A 22 0.07 15.93 -9.54
C GLY A 22 1.56 16.09 -9.30
N LEU A 23 2.37 15.17 -9.81
CA LEU A 23 3.83 15.24 -9.77
C LEU A 23 4.30 16.51 -10.49
N SER A 24 4.57 17.57 -9.73
CA SER A 24 5.11 18.84 -10.24
C SER A 24 6.64 18.79 -10.22
N ILE A 25 7.26 18.64 -11.41
CA ILE A 25 8.71 18.64 -11.57
C ILE A 25 9.07 19.79 -12.53
N THR A 26 9.75 20.81 -12.01
CA THR A 26 10.35 21.87 -12.83
C THR A 26 11.83 21.56 -13.04
N LEU A 27 12.21 21.24 -14.27
CA LEU A 27 13.59 21.03 -14.71
C LEU A 27 14.10 22.29 -15.40
N GLY A 28 15.23 22.84 -14.95
CA GLY A 28 15.94 23.92 -15.64
C GLY A 28 16.71 23.40 -16.87
N ASP A 29 17.24 24.33 -17.68
CA ASP A 29 17.95 24.01 -18.92
C ASP A 29 19.11 23.02 -18.67
N GLY A 30 19.05 21.86 -19.34
CA GLY A 30 20.08 20.83 -19.33
C GLY A 30 20.02 19.78 -18.20
N GLN A 31 18.95 19.74 -17.41
CA GLN A 31 18.83 18.76 -16.31
C GLN A 31 17.96 17.56 -16.67
N VAL A 32 18.36 16.38 -16.19
CA VAL A 32 17.65 15.10 -16.31
C VAL A 32 17.12 14.70 -14.95
N PHE A 33 15.83 14.37 -14.86
CA PHE A 33 15.20 13.78 -13.68
C PHE A 33 15.05 12.28 -13.88
N ALA A 34 15.54 11.49 -12.92
CA ALA A 34 15.26 10.07 -12.82
C ALA A 34 14.85 9.73 -11.39
N SER A 35 13.75 9.01 -11.23
CA SER A 35 13.24 8.53 -9.95
C SER A 35 12.77 7.10 -10.08
N ASP A 36 13.29 6.23 -9.22
CA ASP A 36 12.89 4.84 -9.12
C ASP A 36 12.42 4.55 -7.69
N ALA A 37 11.15 4.16 -7.55
CA ALA A 37 10.60 3.65 -6.31
C ALA A 37 10.26 2.17 -6.48
N LYS A 38 10.62 1.35 -5.49
CA LYS A 38 10.31 -0.09 -5.45
C LYS A 38 9.72 -0.42 -4.09
N ASN A 39 8.54 -1.03 -4.09
CA ASN A 39 7.88 -1.56 -2.92
C ASN A 39 7.70 -3.06 -3.08
N THR A 40 8.01 -3.82 -2.03
CA THR A 40 7.82 -5.27 -2.00
C THR A 40 7.14 -5.66 -0.70
N PHE A 41 6.11 -6.49 -0.80
CA PHE A 41 5.40 -7.09 0.33
C PHE A 41 5.49 -8.60 0.21
N SER A 42 5.88 -9.27 1.29
CA SER A 42 5.89 -10.73 1.38
C SER A 42 5.36 -11.17 2.73
N GLN A 43 4.43 -12.13 2.71
CA GLN A 43 3.85 -12.71 3.91
C GLN A 43 3.62 -14.20 3.71
N LYS A 44 4.05 -14.99 4.70
CA LYS A 44 3.71 -16.42 4.81
C LYS A 44 2.80 -16.61 6.00
N ASN A 45 1.66 -17.25 5.78
CA ASN A 45 0.70 -17.55 6.82
C ASN A 45 0.48 -19.07 6.89
N LEU A 46 0.77 -19.67 8.04
CA LEU A 46 0.49 -21.07 8.33
C LEU A 46 -0.68 -21.14 9.30
N VAL A 47 -1.79 -21.70 8.83
CA VAL A 47 -2.98 -21.93 9.64
C VAL A 47 -3.05 -23.42 9.99
N VAL A 48 -3.08 -23.72 11.28
CA VAL A 48 -3.26 -25.08 11.79
C VAL A 48 -4.61 -25.15 12.50
N GLY A 49 -5.52 -25.95 11.96
CA GLY A 49 -6.81 -26.25 12.57
C GLY A 49 -6.79 -27.63 13.20
N GLN A 50 -7.37 -27.76 14.40
CA GLN A 50 -7.59 -29.05 15.05
C GLN A 50 -9.02 -29.17 15.53
N GLN A 51 -9.59 -30.35 15.35
CA GLN A 51 -10.90 -30.70 15.88
C GLN A 51 -10.79 -32.04 16.61
N THR A 52 -11.24 -32.05 17.86
CA THR A 52 -11.25 -33.25 18.71
C THR A 52 -12.68 -33.65 19.00
N PHE A 53 -12.96 -34.93 18.82
CA PHE A 53 -14.23 -35.57 19.15
C PHE A 53 -13.99 -36.60 20.25
N ALA A 54 -14.96 -36.75 21.16
CA ALA A 54 -14.94 -37.79 22.19
C ALA A 54 -16.32 -38.42 22.30
N GLY A 55 -16.38 -39.75 22.35
CA GLY A 55 -17.62 -40.50 22.52
C GLY A 55 -17.39 -41.86 23.19
N PRO A 56 -18.45 -42.67 23.36
CA PRO A 56 -18.37 -43.97 24.05
C PRO A 56 -17.35 -44.96 23.45
N GLY A 57 -16.94 -44.75 22.19
CA GLY A 57 -15.91 -45.53 21.50
C GLY A 57 -14.51 -44.91 21.50
N GLY A 58 -14.23 -43.92 22.36
CA GLY A 58 -12.93 -43.25 22.47
C GLY A 58 -12.91 -41.82 21.93
N SER A 59 -11.74 -41.18 21.97
CA SER A 59 -11.52 -39.86 21.39
C SER A 59 -10.63 -39.94 20.15
N TYR A 60 -10.90 -39.03 19.22
CA TYR A 60 -10.16 -38.89 17.98
C TYR A 60 -9.94 -37.41 17.72
N THR A 61 -8.75 -37.07 17.24
CA THR A 61 -8.40 -35.72 16.82
C THR A 61 -8.04 -35.74 15.35
N VAL A 62 -8.62 -34.81 14.60
CA VAL A 62 -8.23 -34.53 13.22
C VAL A 62 -7.56 -33.17 13.16
N SER A 63 -6.51 -33.06 12.36
CA SER A 63 -5.77 -31.82 12.12
C SER A 63 -5.74 -31.52 10.63
N GLY A 64 -5.83 -30.24 10.30
CA GLY A 64 -5.64 -29.73 8.94
C GLY A 64 -4.66 -28.56 8.97
N THR A 65 -3.76 -28.51 8.00
CA THR A 65 -2.82 -27.40 7.83
C THR A 65 -3.07 -26.71 6.50
N ASN A 66 -3.01 -25.37 6.51
CA ASN A 66 -3.08 -24.55 5.31
C ASN A 66 -1.90 -23.59 5.31
N LEU A 67 -1.12 -23.62 4.23
CA LEU A 67 -0.02 -22.68 4.02
C LEU A 67 -0.41 -21.72 2.90
N GLN A 68 -0.37 -20.43 3.19
CA GLN A 68 -0.61 -19.36 2.23
C GLN A 68 0.63 -18.49 2.12
N GLU A 69 1.04 -18.20 0.89
CA GLU A 69 2.12 -17.28 0.58
C GLU A 69 1.58 -16.14 -0.28
N ILE A 70 1.85 -14.91 0.16
CA ILE A 70 1.53 -13.69 -0.57
C ILE A 70 2.84 -13.00 -0.91
N LEU A 71 3.09 -12.80 -2.20
CA LEU A 71 4.15 -11.95 -2.70
C LEU A 71 3.54 -10.86 -3.59
N SER A 72 3.89 -9.62 -3.32
CA SER A 72 3.49 -8.47 -4.12
C SER A 72 4.67 -7.54 -4.32
N SER A 73 4.86 -7.07 -5.54
CA SER A 73 5.88 -6.11 -5.89
C SER A 73 5.26 -5.01 -6.75
N ALA A 74 5.55 -3.76 -6.40
CA ALA A 74 5.21 -2.59 -7.19
C ALA A 74 6.46 -1.76 -7.44
N GLY A 75 6.61 -1.24 -8.66
CA GLY A 75 7.69 -0.36 -9.03
C GLY A 75 7.13 0.86 -9.76
N GLN A 76 7.74 2.01 -9.53
CA GLN A 76 7.48 3.24 -10.26
C GLN A 76 8.81 3.82 -10.72
N GLY A 77 9.01 3.85 -12.03
CA GLY A 77 10.16 4.50 -12.67
C GLY A 77 9.67 5.75 -13.40
N ILE A 78 10.34 6.87 -13.21
CA ILE A 78 10.08 8.15 -13.89
C ILE A 78 11.41 8.65 -14.41
N ALA A 79 11.49 8.88 -15.73
CA ALA A 79 12.65 9.49 -16.36
C ALA A 79 12.18 10.61 -17.28
N ILE A 80 12.70 11.81 -17.09
CA ILE A 80 12.36 13.01 -17.87
C ILE A 80 13.66 13.74 -18.20
N GLY A 81 13.93 13.96 -19.48
CA GLY A 81 15.11 14.68 -19.98
C GLY A 81 14.94 15.00 -21.46
N ASN A 82 15.60 16.06 -21.91
CA ASN A 82 15.80 16.39 -23.33
C ASN A 82 17.17 15.90 -23.81
#